data_AF-A0AAV5YIM2-F1
#
_entry.id   AF-A0AAV5YIM2-F1
#
_cell.length_a   1.000
_cell.length_b   1.000
_cell.length_c   1.000
_cell.angle_alpha   90.00
_cell.angle_beta   90.00
_cell.angle_gamma   90.00
#
_symmetry.space_group_name_H-M   'P 1'
#
loop_
_entity.id
_entity.type
_entity.pdbx_description
1 polymer ?
#
loop_
_entity_poly.entity_id
_entity_poly.type
_entity_poly.pdbx_seq_one_letter_code
_entity_poly.pdbx_strand_id
1 'polypeptide(L)'
;MSPAETSRPWPALPTSGYIAGRAATQHDVDAGNAVFVAEVGGRVIGMPLPITVPQYAFHVDHKTGERTRVIVLQAERAGTLEMIGYVAPDTNTYGVGTAKEFELLGTVSPAAPRPRPA
;
A
#
# COMPACT_ATOMS: atom_id res chain seq x y z
N MET A 1 5.00 5.66 32.59
CA MET A 1 4.57 4.42 31.92
C MET A 1 3.58 4.82 30.84
N SER A 2 3.97 4.75 29.58
CA SER A 2 3.08 5.10 28.46
C SER A 2 1.98 4.05 28.32
N PRO A 3 0.71 4.44 28.07
CA PRO A 3 -0.38 3.49 27.98
C PRO A 3 -0.17 2.58 26.78
N ALA A 4 -0.49 1.30 26.98
CA ALA A 4 -0.35 0.23 26.00
C ALA A 4 -0.90 0.63 24.62
N GLU A 5 -0.11 0.40 23.58
CA GLU A 5 -0.56 0.35 22.20
C GLU A 5 -1.69 -0.68 22.10
N THR A 6 -2.92 -0.21 22.24
CA THR A 6 -4.10 -1.02 21.92
C THR A 6 -4.01 -1.27 20.41
N SER A 7 -3.70 -2.52 20.05
CA SER A 7 -3.74 -3.02 18.68
C SER A 7 -5.09 -2.65 18.06
N ARG A 8 -5.11 -1.54 17.31
CA ARG A 8 -6.31 -1.13 16.58
C ARG A 8 -6.54 -2.20 15.50
N PRO A 9 -7.76 -2.71 15.31
CA PRO A 9 -8.00 -3.70 14.26
C PRO A 9 -7.62 -3.12 12.89
N TRP A 10 -7.09 -3.98 12.01
CA TRP A 10 -6.90 -3.60 10.61
C TRP A 10 -8.27 -3.41 9.95
N PRO A 11 -8.48 -2.33 9.18
CA PRO A 11 -9.72 -2.16 8.44
C PRO A 11 -9.85 -3.21 7.33
N ALA A 12 -11.05 -3.36 6.76
CA ALA A 12 -11.24 -4.19 5.58
C ALA A 12 -10.44 -3.63 4.39
N LEU A 13 -9.96 -4.53 3.51
CA LEU A 13 -9.38 -4.09 2.24
C LEU A 13 -10.45 -3.42 1.37
N PRO A 14 -10.10 -2.34 0.65
CA PRO A 14 -11.04 -1.67 -0.21
C PRO A 14 -11.42 -2.54 -1.40
N THR A 15 -12.65 -2.40 -1.90
CA THR A 15 -13.14 -3.10 -3.10
C THR A 15 -13.05 -2.25 -4.37
N SER A 16 -12.72 -0.96 -4.22
CA SER A 16 -12.48 0.02 -5.30
C SER A 16 -11.36 0.99 -4.88
N GLY A 17 -10.90 1.87 -5.78
CA GLY A 17 -9.86 2.86 -5.43
C GLY A 17 -8.44 2.29 -5.45
N TYR A 18 -8.19 1.29 -6.29
CA TYR A 18 -6.88 0.66 -6.48
C TYR A 18 -6.72 0.20 -7.95
N ILE A 19 -5.47 0.01 -8.39
CA ILE A 19 -5.15 -0.46 -9.75
C ILE A 19 -4.26 -1.69 -9.67
N ALA A 20 -4.63 -2.72 -10.43
CA ALA A 20 -3.89 -3.97 -10.55
C ALA A 20 -3.75 -4.40 -12.02
N GLY A 21 -2.67 -5.11 -12.33
CA GLY A 21 -2.50 -5.80 -13.62
C GLY A 21 -2.24 -4.91 -14.85
N ARG A 22 -2.18 -3.59 -14.67
CA ARG A 22 -1.80 -2.62 -15.71
C ARG A 22 -1.12 -1.41 -15.10
N ALA A 23 -0.47 -0.62 -15.94
CA ALA A 23 0.04 0.69 -15.54
C ALA A 23 -1.11 1.65 -15.24
N ALA A 24 -0.93 2.49 -14.23
CA ALA A 24 -1.83 3.61 -13.96
C ALA A 24 -1.67 4.72 -15.01
N THR A 25 -2.78 5.40 -15.25
CA THR A 25 -2.88 6.58 -16.11
C THR A 25 -3.26 7.79 -15.28
N GLN A 26 -3.13 9.00 -15.84
CA GLN A 26 -3.58 10.22 -15.16
C GLN A 26 -5.07 10.15 -14.80
N HIS A 27 -5.90 9.57 -15.68
CA HIS A 27 -7.32 9.37 -15.40
C HIS A 27 -7.56 8.49 -14.16
N ASP A 28 -6.71 7.50 -13.91
CA ASP A 28 -6.85 6.65 -12.72
C ASP A 28 -6.54 7.41 -11.43
N VAL A 29 -5.57 8.32 -11.47
CA VAL A 29 -5.26 9.19 -10.34
C VAL A 29 -6.41 10.18 -10.11
N ASP A 30 -6.91 10.81 -11.17
CA ASP A 30 -8.01 11.77 -11.10
C ASP A 30 -9.31 11.11 -10.59
N ALA A 31 -9.52 9.83 -10.92
CA ALA A 31 -10.65 9.02 -10.45
C ALA A 31 -10.42 8.39 -9.06
N GLY A 32 -9.26 8.58 -8.43
CA GLY A 32 -8.93 8.02 -7.12
C GLY A 32 -8.65 6.52 -7.10
N ASN A 33 -8.33 5.92 -8.25
CA ASN A 33 -7.96 4.50 -8.37
C ASN A 33 -6.45 4.26 -8.29
N ALA A 34 -5.63 5.29 -8.50
CA ALA A 34 -4.18 5.20 -8.41
C ALA A 34 -3.63 6.34 -7.55
N VAL A 35 -2.46 6.12 -6.95
CA VAL A 35 -1.76 7.12 -6.14
C VAL A 35 -0.79 7.94 -6.98
N PHE A 36 -0.24 7.34 -8.05
CA PHE A 36 0.71 8.01 -8.94
C PHE A 36 0.61 7.51 -10.38
N VAL A 37 1.23 8.27 -11.30
CA VAL A 37 1.49 7.85 -12.68
C VAL A 37 3.01 7.77 -12.89
N ALA A 38 3.48 6.64 -13.41
CA ALA A 38 4.86 6.51 -13.84
C ALA A 38 4.99 6.96 -15.31
N GLU A 39 5.46 8.19 -15.54
CA GLU A 39 5.60 8.76 -16.87
C GLU A 39 6.90 9.54 -17.09
N VAL A 40 7.31 9.63 -18.36
CA VAL A 40 8.40 10.48 -18.82
C VAL A 40 7.94 11.21 -20.08
N GLY A 41 7.93 12.54 -20.04
CA GLY A 41 7.48 13.37 -21.16
C GLY A 41 6.02 13.13 -21.57
N GLY A 42 5.14 12.88 -20.59
CA GLY A 42 3.71 12.61 -20.80
C GLY A 42 3.41 11.21 -21.36
N ARG A 43 4.42 10.34 -21.49
CA ARG A 43 4.24 8.94 -21.88
C ARG A 43 4.30 8.05 -20.65
N VAL A 44 3.25 7.26 -20.42
CA VAL A 44 3.23 6.23 -19.38
C VAL A 44 4.30 5.18 -19.68
N ILE A 45 5.18 4.96 -18.72
CA ILE A 45 6.27 3.97 -18.75
C ILE A 45 6.14 2.92 -17.62
N GLY A 46 5.12 3.04 -16.79
CA GLY A 46 4.83 2.08 -15.73
C GLY A 46 4.60 0.68 -16.28
N MET A 47 5.04 -0.31 -15.52
CA MET A 47 4.71 -1.71 -15.74
C MET A 47 4.21 -2.32 -14.43
N PRO A 48 3.10 -3.06 -14.42
CA PRO A 48 2.59 -3.65 -13.19
C PRO A 48 3.61 -4.63 -12.61
N LEU A 49 3.77 -4.58 -11.29
CA LEU A 49 4.51 -5.60 -10.54
C LEU A 49 3.60 -6.82 -10.30
N PRO A 50 4.16 -8.04 -10.21
CA PRO A 50 3.40 -9.25 -9.89
C PRO A 50 3.09 -9.33 -8.39
N ILE A 51 2.49 -8.26 -7.85
CA ILE A 51 2.10 -8.10 -6.45
C ILE A 51 0.58 -8.01 -6.41
N THR A 52 -0.06 -8.82 -5.57
CA THR A 52 -1.51 -8.76 -5.35
C THR A 52 -1.88 -7.45 -4.68
N VAL A 53 -2.84 -6.71 -5.24
CA VAL A 53 -3.38 -5.49 -4.62
C VAL A 53 -4.92 -5.52 -4.70
N PRO A 54 -5.63 -4.95 -3.70
CA PRO A 54 -5.08 -4.37 -2.49
C PRO A 54 -4.58 -5.45 -1.52
N GLN A 55 -3.63 -5.10 -0.66
CA GLN A 55 -3.16 -5.99 0.41
C GLN A 55 -2.64 -5.21 1.62
N TYR A 56 -2.57 -5.87 2.77
CA TYR A 56 -2.00 -5.29 3.99
C TYR A 56 -0.48 -5.27 3.91
N ALA A 57 0.14 -4.22 4.45
CA ALA A 57 1.58 -4.14 4.60
C ALA A 57 1.98 -3.27 5.80
N PHE A 58 3.24 -3.38 6.20
CA PHE A 58 3.91 -2.30 6.93
C PHE A 58 4.78 -1.51 5.96
N HIS A 59 4.65 -0.18 5.97
CA HIS A 59 5.67 0.72 5.42
C HIS A 59 6.70 1.00 6.50
N VAL A 60 7.98 0.85 6.17
CA VAL A 60 9.11 1.04 7.06
C VAL A 60 9.90 2.25 6.58
N ASP A 61 9.94 3.32 7.37
CA ASP A 61 10.81 4.45 7.07
C ASP A 61 12.27 4.02 7.28
N HIS A 62 13.09 4.06 6.23
CA HIS A 62 14.48 3.59 6.30
C HIS A 62 15.40 4.47 7.16
N LYS A 63 15.01 5.73 7.44
CA LYS A 63 15.79 6.65 8.26
C LYS A 63 15.46 6.50 9.74
N THR A 64 14.19 6.35 10.08
CA THR A 64 13.72 6.30 11.47
C THR A 64 13.47 4.89 11.97
N GLY A 65 13.27 3.92 11.08
CA GLY A 65 12.82 2.57 11.40
C GLY A 65 11.34 2.50 11.80
N GLU A 66 10.60 3.60 11.68
CA GLU A 66 9.18 3.65 12.03
C GLU A 66 8.36 2.74 11.12
N ARG A 67 7.53 1.89 11.74
CA ARG A 67 6.64 0.95 11.04
C ARG A 67 5.21 1.50 11.03
N THR A 68 4.74 1.91 9.87
CA THR A 68 3.38 2.38 9.66
C THR A 68 2.52 1.29 9.03
N ARG A 69 1.32 1.06 9.57
CA ARG A 69 0.35 0.16 8.94
C ARG A 69 -0.22 0.81 7.70
N VAL A 70 -0.22 0.09 6.60
CA VAL A 70 -0.70 0.62 5.31
C VAL A 70 -1.49 -0.44 4.55
N ILE A 71 -2.31 0.01 3.63
CA ILE A 71 -2.92 -0.81 2.59
C ILE A 71 -2.24 -0.43 1.28
N VAL A 72 -1.66 -1.42 0.61
CA VAL A 72 -1.10 -1.27 -0.74
C VAL A 72 -2.26 -1.19 -1.72
N LEU A 73 -2.24 -0.18 -2.58
CA LEU A 73 -3.28 0.10 -3.59
C LEU A 73 -2.75 0.02 -5.03
N GLN A 74 -1.44 0.14 -5.21
CA GLN A 74 -0.80 0.17 -6.51
C GLN A 74 0.62 -0.38 -6.37
N ALA A 75 1.08 -1.16 -7.35
CA ALA A 75 2.43 -1.69 -7.39
C ALA A 75 2.93 -1.73 -8.83
N GLU A 76 3.90 -0.87 -9.15
CA GLU A 76 4.42 -0.72 -10.51
C GLU A 76 5.92 -0.49 -10.50
N ARG A 77 6.57 -0.76 -11.64
CA ARG A 77 7.96 -0.41 -11.88
C ARG A 77 8.11 0.56 -13.05
N ALA A 78 9.06 1.47 -12.94
CA ALA A 78 9.54 2.33 -14.01
C ALA A 78 11.05 2.07 -14.19
N GLY A 79 11.41 1.35 -15.25
CA GLY A 79 12.79 0.86 -15.41
C GLY A 79 13.18 -0.09 -14.28
N THR A 80 14.16 0.33 -13.47
CA THR A 80 14.67 -0.42 -12.29
C THR A 80 14.04 0.02 -10.97
N LEU A 81 13.23 1.09 -10.98
CA LEU A 81 12.60 1.60 -9.77
C LEU A 81 11.24 0.92 -9.56
N GLU A 82 11.10 0.18 -8.47
CA GLU A 82 9.85 -0.45 -8.05
C GLU A 82 9.16 0.43 -7.01
N MET A 83 7.91 0.80 -7.28
CA MET A 83 7.14 1.76 -6.51
C MET A 83 5.83 1.14 -6.04
N ILE A 84 5.48 1.44 -4.79
CA ILE A 84 4.25 1.01 -4.15
C ILE A 84 3.47 2.24 -3.72
N GLY A 85 2.25 2.37 -4.24
CA GLY A 85 1.27 3.35 -3.79
C GLY A 85 0.42 2.75 -2.67
N TYR A 86 0.22 3.51 -1.59
CA TYR A 86 -0.46 3.02 -0.40
C TYR A 86 -1.34 4.09 0.25
N VAL A 87 -2.21 3.64 1.16
CA VAL A 87 -2.93 4.49 2.12
C VAL A 87 -2.63 4.04 3.55
N ALA A 88 -2.33 5.00 4.42
CA ALA A 88 -2.26 4.81 5.86
C ALA A 88 -3.68 4.96 6.44
N PRO A 89 -4.37 3.88 6.85
CA PRO A 89 -5.77 3.94 7.22
C PRO A 89 -6.04 4.71 8.52
N ASP A 90 -5.02 4.88 9.37
CA ASP A 90 -5.16 5.61 10.63
C ASP A 90 -5.28 7.12 10.44
N THR A 91 -4.64 7.66 9.41
CA THR A 91 -4.59 9.09 9.08
C THR A 91 -5.30 9.43 7.77
N ASN A 92 -5.71 8.41 7.01
CA ASN A 92 -6.23 8.53 5.64
C ASN A 92 -5.25 9.27 4.70
N THR A 93 -3.95 9.05 4.91
CA THR A 93 -2.88 9.68 4.12
C THR A 93 -2.41 8.71 3.03
N TYR A 94 -2.31 9.22 1.80
CA TYR A 94 -1.77 8.46 0.67
C TYR A 94 -0.28 8.75 0.51
N GLY A 95 0.47 7.75 0.06
CA GLY A 95 1.91 7.88 -0.15
C GLY A 95 2.44 6.93 -1.20
N VAL A 96 3.69 7.17 -1.60
CA VAL A 96 4.45 6.33 -2.51
C VAL A 96 5.79 6.03 -1.86
N GLY A 97 6.15 4.76 -1.84
CA GLY A 97 7.47 4.31 -1.36
C GLY A 97 8.11 3.35 -2.35
N THR A 98 9.38 3.04 -2.14
CA THR A 98 10.05 1.99 -2.91
C THR A 98 9.63 0.61 -2.39
N ALA A 99 9.57 -0.41 -3.25
CA ALA A 99 9.11 -1.75 -2.83
C ALA A 99 9.90 -2.34 -1.63
N LYS A 100 11.15 -1.92 -1.44
CA LYS A 100 12.02 -2.36 -0.33
C LYS A 100 11.59 -1.81 1.03
N GLU A 101 10.79 -0.76 1.06
CA GLU A 101 10.26 -0.14 2.27
C GLU A 101 9.01 -0.88 2.79
N PHE A 102 8.57 -1.96 2.13
CA PHE A 102 7.32 -2.63 2.49
C PHE A 102 7.52 -4.07 2.94
N GLU A 103 6.91 -4.40 4.07
CA GLU A 103 6.69 -5.76 4.52
C GLU A 103 5.25 -6.16 4.16
N LEU A 104 5.10 -6.98 3.11
CA LEU A 104 3.80 -7.41 2.60
C LEU A 104 3.21 -8.51 3.48
N LEU A 105 1.96 -8.35 3.91
CA LEU A 105 1.26 -9.25 4.83
C LEU A 105 0.16 -10.08 4.14
N GLY A 106 -0.14 -9.78 2.88
CA GLY A 106 -1.17 -10.46 2.10
C GLY A 106 -2.57 -9.90 2.30
N THR A 107 -3.57 -10.65 1.83
CA THR A 107 -4.97 -10.18 1.73
C THR A 107 -5.85 -10.58 2.91
N VAL A 108 -5.34 -11.42 3.81
CA VAL A 108 -6.03 -11.82 5.03
C VAL A 108 -5.67 -10.85 6.13
N SER A 109 -6.68 -10.27 6.78
CA SER A 109 -6.48 -9.33 7.90
C SER A 109 -5.56 -9.97 8.96
N PRO A 110 -4.43 -9.33 9.30
CA PRO A 110 -3.58 -9.78 10.41
C PRO A 110 -4.36 -9.58 11.71
N ALA A 111 -5.08 -10.61 12.15
CA ALA A 111 -6.14 -10.46 13.14
C ALA A 111 -5.65 -9.88 14.48
N ALA A 112 -6.52 -9.07 15.08
CA ALA A 112 -6.69 -8.97 16.54
C ALA A 112 -6.85 -10.38 17.15
N PRO A 113 -6.59 -10.61 18.45
CA PRO A 113 -6.20 -11.91 19.01
C PRO A 113 -7.17 -13.04 18.67
N ARG A 114 -6.63 -14.23 18.33
CA ARG A 114 -7.43 -15.45 18.10
C ARG A 114 -8.38 -15.69 19.28
N PRO A 115 -9.65 -16.07 19.06
CA PRO A 115 -10.46 -16.61 20.15
C PRO A 115 -9.75 -17.85 20.70
N ARG A 116 -9.55 -17.89 22.02
CA ARG A 116 -9.06 -19.10 22.68
C ARG A 116 -10.09 -20.22 22.43
N PRO A 117 -9.65 -21.44 22.11
CA PRO A 117 -10.56 -22.57 22.13
C PRO A 117 -11.12 -22.73 23.56
N ALA A 118 -12.43 -23.03 23.62
CA ALA A 118 -13.13 -23.37 24.85
C ALA A 118 -12.57 -24.66 25.48
#